data_AF-A0AAE9RUK9-F1
#
_entry.id   AF-A0AAE9RUK9-F1
#
_cell.length_a   1.000
_cell.length_b   1.000
_cell.length_c   1.000
_cell.angle_alpha   90.00
_cell.angle_beta   90.00
_cell.angle_gamma   90.00
#
_symmetry.space_group_name_H-M   'P 1'
#
loop_
_entity.id
_entity.type
_entity.pdbx_description
1 polymer ?
#
loop_
_entity_poly.entity_id
_entity_poly.type
_entity_poly.pdbx_seq_one_letter_code
_entity_poly.pdbx_strand_id
1 'polypeptide(L)'
;MTNRAVTGENPPLSNFARQLLQFLDRVEYRRIVHAEDLEEIGRLRYRSYRTRNVMHEAEVPSIVDDIDRDSHAFVYGVHVDGQLVSTLRVHHITPDHRRGTSYALFPDILDPLLNSGMHFVDPTRFAADPDLLSEYPAIPYITLRVAAMASEFFGADQCLAAVKPEHMAFYKRIFGTTVMADAREHEGYGIKVGLGAAPIRNIRDAVAVRYPFFKSQPHERRAMFADMHAGVVPLTILPTAKYTGLGA
;
A
#
# COMPACT_ATOMS: atom_id res chain seq x y z
N MET A 1 -47.36 4.28 -18.77
CA MET A 1 -45.89 4.44 -18.83
C MET A 1 -45.32 3.70 -17.63
N THR A 2 -44.69 2.56 -17.87
CA THR A 2 -44.25 1.59 -16.87
C THR A 2 -43.02 2.12 -16.13
N ASN A 3 -43.20 2.37 -14.84
CA ASN A 3 -42.15 2.77 -13.91
C ASN A 3 -41.26 1.55 -13.63
N ARG A 4 -40.14 1.43 -14.33
CA ARG A 4 -39.19 0.33 -14.11
C ARG A 4 -38.29 0.74 -12.94
N ALA A 5 -38.62 0.26 -11.75
CA ALA A 5 -37.73 0.31 -10.61
C ALA A 5 -36.40 -0.35 -11.00
N VAL A 6 -35.33 0.45 -11.03
CA VAL A 6 -33.97 -0.06 -11.14
C VAL A 6 -33.67 -0.73 -9.81
N THR A 7 -33.76 -2.06 -9.78
CA THR A 7 -33.27 -2.86 -8.66
C THR A 7 -31.79 -2.53 -8.47
N GLY A 8 -31.44 -2.05 -7.28
CA GLY A 8 -30.07 -1.71 -6.89
C GLY A 8 -29.21 -2.94 -6.69
N GLU A 9 -29.10 -3.79 -7.71
CA GLU A 9 -28.16 -4.90 -7.71
C GLU A 9 -26.76 -4.35 -8.02
N ASN A 10 -25.81 -4.64 -7.13
CA ASN A 10 -24.40 -4.38 -7.40
C ASN A 10 -24.02 -5.06 -8.72
N PRO A 11 -23.28 -4.37 -9.62
CA PRO A 11 -22.90 -4.96 -10.89
C PRO A 11 -22.16 -6.28 -10.66
N PRO A 12 -22.37 -7.29 -11.52
CA PRO A 12 -21.72 -8.58 -11.36
C PRO A 12 -20.19 -8.39 -11.35
N LEU A 13 -19.53 -9.10 -10.45
CA LEU A 13 -18.07 -9.04 -10.30
C LEU A 13 -17.37 -9.22 -11.65
N SER A 14 -16.32 -8.44 -11.90
CA SER A 14 -15.47 -8.66 -13.07
C SER A 14 -14.69 -9.98 -12.94
N ASN A 15 -14.33 -10.60 -14.06
CA ASN A 15 -13.48 -11.81 -14.03
C ASN A 15 -12.14 -11.54 -13.36
N PHE A 16 -11.57 -10.36 -13.59
CA PHE A 16 -10.36 -9.90 -12.90
C PHE A 16 -10.55 -9.89 -11.38
N ALA A 17 -11.64 -9.30 -10.88
CA ALA A 17 -11.92 -9.27 -9.44
C ALA A 17 -12.13 -10.68 -8.87
N ARG A 18 -12.85 -11.56 -9.58
CA ARG A 18 -13.03 -12.97 -9.17
C ARG A 18 -11.71 -13.72 -9.06
N GLN A 19 -10.84 -13.60 -10.07
CA GLN A 19 -9.53 -14.25 -10.08
C GLN A 19 -8.64 -13.74 -8.95
N LEU A 20 -8.61 -12.43 -8.70
CA LEU A 20 -7.83 -11.86 -7.60
C LEU A 20 -8.36 -12.30 -6.23
N LEU A 21 -9.67 -12.39 -6.05
CA LEU A 21 -10.26 -12.91 -4.81
C LEU A 21 -9.88 -14.37 -4.54
N GLN A 22 -9.87 -15.21 -5.58
CA GLN A 22 -9.41 -16.60 -5.46
C GLN A 22 -7.91 -16.66 -5.20
N PHE A 23 -7.12 -15.78 -5.84
CA PHE A 23 -5.68 -15.72 -5.64
C PHE A 23 -5.29 -15.41 -4.19
N LEU A 24 -6.13 -14.66 -3.46
CA LEU A 24 -5.89 -14.36 -2.03
C LEU A 24 -5.83 -15.61 -1.14
N ASP A 25 -6.33 -16.77 -1.57
CA ASP A 25 -6.22 -18.03 -0.82
C ASP A 25 -4.77 -18.52 -0.71
N ARG A 26 -3.89 -18.03 -1.58
CA ARG A 26 -2.45 -18.32 -1.60
C ARG A 26 -1.62 -17.26 -0.89
N VAL A 27 -2.25 -16.16 -0.45
CA VAL A 27 -1.54 -14.95 0.01
C VAL A 27 -1.47 -14.89 1.52
N GLU A 28 -0.28 -14.53 2.02
CA GLU A 28 -0.01 -14.29 3.43
C GLU A 28 0.68 -12.93 3.60
N TYR A 29 0.28 -12.16 4.62
CA TYR A 29 1.03 -10.98 5.06
C TYR A 29 1.79 -11.29 6.34
N ARG A 30 3.03 -10.84 6.43
CA ARG A 30 3.87 -10.94 7.64
C ARG A 30 4.39 -9.56 7.99
N ARG A 31 4.09 -9.09 9.20
CA ARG A 31 4.63 -7.83 9.73
C ARG A 31 6.08 -8.06 10.13
N ILE A 32 6.96 -7.19 9.67
CA ILE A 32 8.38 -7.25 9.95
C ILE A 32 8.62 -6.50 11.26
N VAL A 33 9.09 -7.22 12.28
CA VAL A 33 9.20 -6.73 13.66
C VAL A 33 10.64 -6.80 14.15
N HIS A 34 11.36 -7.85 13.78
CA HIS A 34 12.73 -8.06 14.23
C HIS A 34 13.75 -7.54 13.20
N ALA A 35 14.93 -7.18 13.69
CA ALA A 35 16.02 -6.69 12.84
C ALA A 35 16.50 -7.73 11.83
N GLU A 36 16.40 -9.03 12.17
CA GLU A 36 16.78 -10.15 11.31
C GLU A 36 15.84 -10.26 10.09
N ASP A 37 14.54 -10.06 10.29
CA ASP A 37 13.53 -10.07 9.22
C ASP A 37 13.75 -8.92 8.21
N LEU A 38 14.33 -7.79 8.66
CA LEU A 38 14.66 -6.66 7.78
C LEU A 38 15.75 -7.00 6.77
N GLU A 39 16.60 -8.00 7.03
CA GLU A 39 17.66 -8.38 6.08
C GLU A 39 17.05 -8.98 4.81
N GLU A 40 16.07 -9.87 4.94
CA GLU A 40 15.39 -10.48 3.78
C GLU A 40 14.64 -9.43 2.95
N ILE A 41 13.95 -8.50 3.62
CA ILE A 41 13.30 -7.34 2.99
C ILE A 41 14.34 -6.48 2.26
N GLY A 42 15.49 -6.24 2.88
CA GLY A 42 16.60 -5.52 2.28
C GLY A 42 17.10 -6.18 1.00
N ARG A 43 17.32 -7.49 1.02
CA ARG A 43 17.73 -8.26 -0.18
C ARG A 43 16.68 -8.18 -1.30
N LEU A 44 15.39 -8.30 -0.96
CA LEU A 44 14.31 -8.18 -1.95
C LEU A 44 14.26 -6.79 -2.58
N ARG A 45 14.28 -5.73 -1.76
CA ARG A 45 14.31 -4.34 -2.25
C ARG A 45 15.52 -4.10 -3.14
N TYR A 46 16.70 -4.59 -2.75
CA TYR A 46 17.91 -4.51 -3.57
C TYR A 46 17.72 -5.16 -4.95
N ARG A 47 17.26 -6.42 -4.99
CA ARG A 47 17.00 -7.12 -6.27
C ARG A 47 16.00 -6.36 -7.13
N SER A 48 14.91 -5.89 -6.52
CA SER A 48 13.84 -5.15 -7.22
C SER A 48 14.35 -3.83 -7.83
N TYR A 49 15.14 -3.07 -7.08
CA TYR A 49 15.64 -1.76 -7.52
C TYR A 49 16.86 -1.86 -8.45
N ARG A 50 17.63 -2.96 -8.39
CA ARG A 50 18.72 -3.21 -9.35
C ARG A 50 18.17 -3.60 -10.72
N THR A 51 17.13 -4.45 -10.74
CA THR A 51 16.51 -4.88 -11.98
C THR A 51 15.79 -3.68 -12.61
N ARG A 52 16.17 -3.34 -13.86
CA ARG A 52 15.74 -2.16 -14.66
C ARG A 52 16.58 -0.87 -14.54
N ASN A 53 17.85 -0.93 -14.09
CA ASN A 53 18.74 0.25 -14.00
C ASN A 53 18.09 1.41 -13.22
N VAL A 54 17.31 1.11 -12.18
CA VAL A 54 16.50 2.11 -11.49
C VAL A 54 17.34 3.04 -10.61
N MET A 55 18.52 2.60 -10.13
CA MET A 55 19.49 3.40 -9.37
C MET A 55 20.93 2.89 -9.52
N HIS A 56 21.92 3.81 -9.52
CA HIS A 56 23.35 3.48 -9.50
C HIS A 56 23.80 3.03 -8.10
N GLU A 57 24.87 2.22 -7.98
CA GLU A 57 25.38 1.67 -6.70
C GLU A 57 25.69 2.74 -5.64
N ALA A 58 26.04 3.96 -6.05
CA ALA A 58 26.31 5.09 -5.17
C ALA A 58 25.06 5.86 -4.71
N GLU A 59 23.89 5.56 -5.30
CA GLU A 59 22.64 6.31 -5.15
C GLU A 59 21.52 5.48 -4.52
N VAL A 60 21.82 4.30 -3.98
CA VAL A 60 20.85 3.53 -3.22
C VAL A 60 20.87 4.06 -1.79
N PRO A 61 19.98 5.00 -1.38
CA PRO A 61 19.83 5.32 0.03
C PRO A 61 19.56 4.02 0.77
N SER A 62 20.13 3.88 1.97
CA SER A 62 20.08 2.66 2.79
C SER A 62 18.77 1.91 2.57
N ILE A 63 18.85 0.76 1.88
CA ILE A 63 17.70 0.01 1.36
C ILE A 63 16.70 -0.33 2.47
N VAL A 64 17.27 -0.50 3.66
CA VAL A 64 16.61 -0.44 4.94
C VAL A 64 17.18 0.77 5.69
N ASP A 65 16.34 1.73 6.02
CA ASP A 65 16.75 2.97 6.69
C ASP A 65 16.17 3.06 8.12
N ASP A 66 16.40 4.18 8.80
CA ASP A 66 15.86 4.46 10.13
C ASP A 66 14.33 4.68 10.10
N ILE A 67 13.78 5.10 8.96
CA ILE A 67 12.34 5.23 8.74
C ILE A 67 11.67 3.84 8.79
N ASP A 68 12.33 2.75 8.37
CA ASP A 68 11.77 1.39 8.52
C ASP A 68 11.55 0.96 9.97
N ARG A 69 12.25 1.59 10.93
CA ARG A 69 12.18 1.28 12.36
C ARG A 69 11.36 2.30 13.17
N ASP A 70 10.78 3.27 12.49
CA ASP A 70 9.98 4.31 13.15
C ASP A 70 8.69 3.74 13.75
N SER A 71 8.23 4.31 14.87
CA SER A 71 7.06 3.81 15.61
C SER A 71 5.74 3.87 14.82
N HIS A 72 5.67 4.72 13.78
CA HIS A 72 4.52 4.81 12.87
C HIS A 72 4.77 4.08 11.54
N ALA A 73 5.89 3.36 11.41
CA ALA A 73 6.22 2.54 10.25
C ALA A 73 5.71 1.11 10.44
N PHE A 74 5.11 0.57 9.37
CA PHE A 74 4.68 -0.81 9.29
C PHE A 74 5.25 -1.41 8.02
N VAL A 75 6.27 -2.26 8.18
CA VAL A 75 6.90 -2.97 7.06
C VAL A 75 6.29 -4.35 6.94
N TYR A 76 5.88 -4.74 5.73
CA TYR A 76 5.30 -6.04 5.44
C TYR A 76 6.07 -6.79 4.38
N GLY A 77 6.24 -8.10 4.62
CA GLY A 77 6.49 -9.08 3.57
C GLY A 77 5.17 -9.68 3.11
N VAL A 78 4.96 -9.74 1.79
CA VAL A 78 3.82 -10.38 1.15
C VAL A 78 4.29 -11.68 0.54
N HIS A 79 3.66 -12.78 0.94
CA HIS A 79 4.05 -14.12 0.51
C HIS A 79 2.95 -14.76 -0.33
N VAL A 80 3.34 -15.57 -1.31
CA VAL A 80 2.45 -16.43 -2.09
C VAL A 80 2.95 -17.86 -1.91
N ASP A 81 2.08 -18.76 -1.43
CA ASP A 81 2.44 -20.15 -1.08
C ASP A 81 3.69 -20.24 -0.20
N GLY A 82 3.81 -19.31 0.76
CA GLY A 82 4.93 -19.23 1.70
C GLY A 82 6.21 -18.57 1.14
N GLN A 83 6.30 -18.25 -0.16
CA GLN A 83 7.44 -17.56 -0.76
C GLN A 83 7.26 -16.03 -0.70
N LEU A 84 8.27 -15.29 -0.20
CA LEU A 84 8.26 -13.82 -0.20
C LEU A 84 8.30 -13.28 -1.64
N VAL A 85 7.21 -12.63 -2.08
CA VAL A 85 7.08 -12.13 -3.47
C VAL A 85 7.15 -10.62 -3.58
N SER A 86 6.81 -9.88 -2.52
CA SER A 86 6.89 -8.42 -2.49
C SER A 86 6.94 -7.88 -1.07
N THR A 87 7.23 -6.59 -0.95
CA THR A 87 7.24 -5.86 0.31
C THR A 87 6.67 -4.45 0.13
N LEU A 88 6.12 -3.90 1.23
CA LEU A 88 5.66 -2.54 1.32
C LEU A 88 5.96 -1.99 2.71
N ARG A 89 6.45 -0.75 2.79
CA ARG A 89 6.40 0.05 4.01
C ARG A 89 5.17 0.93 3.97
N VAL A 90 4.43 0.99 5.07
CA VAL A 90 3.34 1.96 5.26
C VAL A 90 3.67 2.82 6.47
N HIS A 91 3.66 4.13 6.27
CA HIS A 91 3.81 5.10 7.35
C HIS A 91 2.47 5.75 7.68
N HIS A 92 2.12 5.87 8.96
CA HIS A 92 1.01 6.70 9.41
C HIS A 92 1.51 8.09 9.81
N ILE A 93 1.35 9.07 8.93
CA ILE A 93 1.83 10.44 9.15
C ILE A 93 0.70 11.27 9.76
N THR A 94 0.95 11.89 10.91
CA THR A 94 -0.05 12.69 11.64
C THR A 94 0.49 14.10 11.90
N PRO A 95 -0.36 15.07 12.30
CA PRO A 95 0.11 16.40 12.69
C PRO A 95 1.19 16.38 13.78
N ASP A 96 1.09 15.40 14.70
CA ASP A 96 2.01 15.20 15.83
C ASP A 96 3.21 14.30 15.50
N HIS A 97 3.15 13.53 14.41
CA HIS A 97 4.20 12.64 13.95
C HIS A 97 4.44 12.78 12.45
N ARG A 98 5.20 13.82 12.08
CA ARG A 98 5.48 14.21 10.70
C ARG A 98 6.71 13.49 10.16
N ARG A 99 6.63 12.17 10.05
CA ARG A 99 7.74 11.34 9.55
C ARG A 99 7.22 10.34 8.51
N GLY A 100 7.97 10.21 7.43
CA GLY A 100 7.64 9.33 6.30
C GLY A 100 8.40 9.77 5.06
N THR A 101 8.46 8.89 4.05
CA THR A 101 9.23 9.18 2.83
C THR A 101 8.56 10.27 2.00
N SER A 102 7.24 10.23 1.82
CA SER A 102 6.55 11.30 1.09
C SER A 102 6.67 12.65 1.80
N TYR A 103 6.66 12.67 3.14
CA TYR A 103 6.89 13.88 3.93
C TYR A 103 8.28 14.47 3.72
N ALA A 104 9.32 13.63 3.77
CA ALA A 104 10.69 14.08 3.53
C ALA A 104 10.88 14.70 2.12
N LEU A 105 10.16 14.19 1.13
CA LEU A 105 10.27 14.64 -0.26
C LEU A 105 9.39 15.88 -0.55
N PHE A 106 8.22 16.00 0.07
CA PHE A 106 7.24 17.05 -0.21
C PHE A 106 6.73 17.76 1.05
N PRO A 107 7.61 18.28 1.92
CA PRO A 107 7.16 18.97 3.14
C PRO A 107 6.39 20.26 2.81
N ASP A 108 6.79 20.97 1.75
CA ASP A 108 6.11 22.16 1.23
C ASP A 108 4.63 21.94 0.86
N ILE A 109 4.29 20.72 0.42
CA ILE A 109 2.93 20.35 0.06
C ILE A 109 2.16 19.78 1.27
N LEU A 110 2.84 18.98 2.10
CA LEU A 110 2.20 18.23 3.17
C LEU A 110 2.06 19.04 4.47
N ASP A 111 2.97 19.96 4.78
CA ASP A 111 2.90 20.78 5.99
C ASP A 111 1.61 21.59 6.10
N PRO A 112 1.12 22.30 5.06
CA PRO A 112 -0.16 23.02 5.15
C PRO A 112 -1.35 22.12 5.48
N LEU A 113 -1.33 20.88 5.00
CA LEU A 113 -2.41 19.90 5.24
C LEU A 113 -2.30 19.26 6.63
N LEU A 114 -1.09 18.95 7.08
CA LEU A 114 -0.85 18.51 8.46
C LEU A 114 -1.24 19.61 9.46
N ASN A 115 -0.96 20.87 9.12
CA ASN A 115 -1.35 22.04 9.93
C ASN A 115 -2.88 22.22 10.01
N SER A 116 -3.64 21.73 9.04
CA SER A 116 -5.12 21.74 9.09
C SER A 116 -5.71 20.53 9.84
N GLY A 117 -4.86 19.66 10.38
CA GLY A 117 -5.25 18.47 11.13
C GLY A 117 -5.40 17.22 10.29
N MET A 118 -5.07 17.25 8.99
CA MET A 118 -5.12 16.05 8.17
C MET A 118 -4.05 15.03 8.57
N HIS A 119 -4.35 13.75 8.37
CA HIS A 119 -3.38 12.68 8.53
C HIS A 119 -3.40 11.70 7.35
N PHE A 120 -2.29 11.02 7.14
CA PHE A 120 -1.99 10.31 5.91
C PHE A 120 -1.51 8.89 6.14
N VAL A 121 -1.86 8.04 5.19
CA VAL A 121 -1.15 6.78 4.98
C VAL A 121 -0.16 6.96 3.83
N ASP A 122 1.11 6.66 4.09
CA ASP A 122 2.22 6.82 3.15
C ASP A 122 2.83 5.46 2.78
N PRO A 123 2.29 4.78 1.75
CA PRO A 123 2.86 3.54 1.24
C PRO A 123 4.10 3.84 0.38
N THR A 124 5.26 3.41 0.85
CA THR A 124 6.55 3.60 0.18
C THR A 124 7.37 2.32 0.21
N ARG A 125 8.54 2.34 -0.45
CA ARG A 125 9.43 1.18 -0.57
C ARG A 125 8.71 -0.09 -1.08
N PHE A 126 7.72 0.09 -1.98
CA PHE A 126 7.19 -1.02 -2.75
C PHE A 126 8.35 -1.67 -3.48
N ALA A 127 8.55 -2.97 -3.29
CA ALA A 127 9.46 -3.78 -4.07
C ALA A 127 8.82 -5.14 -4.32
N ALA A 128 8.98 -5.67 -5.52
CA ALA A 128 8.54 -7.01 -5.90
C ALA A 128 9.72 -7.79 -6.45
N ASP A 129 9.69 -9.10 -6.25
CA ASP A 129 10.67 -9.98 -6.86
C ASP A 129 10.50 -9.91 -8.38
N PRO A 130 11.54 -9.51 -9.14
CA PRO A 130 11.41 -9.28 -10.57
C PRO A 130 11.04 -10.54 -11.36
N ASP A 131 11.46 -11.71 -10.89
CA ASP A 131 11.19 -12.98 -11.57
C ASP A 131 9.72 -13.37 -11.36
N LEU A 132 9.24 -13.21 -10.12
CA LEU A 132 7.85 -13.54 -9.75
C LEU A 132 6.84 -12.51 -10.23
N LEU A 133 7.24 -11.27 -10.49
CA LEU A 133 6.35 -10.24 -11.04
C LEU A 133 5.83 -10.60 -12.43
N SER A 134 6.64 -11.34 -13.21
CA SER A 134 6.23 -11.84 -14.52
C SER A 134 5.23 -13.01 -14.42
N GLU A 135 5.37 -13.83 -13.38
CA GLU A 135 4.51 -14.99 -13.10
C GLU A 135 3.20 -14.59 -12.44
N TYR A 136 3.24 -13.61 -11.53
CA TYR A 136 2.10 -13.16 -10.74
C TYR A 136 1.78 -11.67 -11.00
N PRO A 137 1.04 -11.35 -12.07
CA PRO A 137 0.55 -9.99 -12.32
C PRO A 137 -0.35 -9.43 -11.19
N ALA A 138 -0.81 -10.30 -10.28
CA ALA A 138 -1.56 -9.95 -9.08
C ALA A 138 -0.74 -9.18 -8.03
N ILE A 139 0.60 -9.28 -8.04
CA ILE A 139 1.49 -8.74 -7.00
C ILE A 139 1.17 -7.28 -6.64
N PRO A 140 1.12 -6.32 -7.58
CA PRO A 140 0.81 -4.92 -7.25
C PRO A 140 -0.50 -4.73 -6.47
N TYR A 141 -1.51 -5.54 -6.76
CA TYR A 141 -2.82 -5.45 -6.13
C TYR A 141 -2.81 -6.02 -4.71
N ILE A 142 -2.20 -7.19 -4.49
CA ILE A 142 -2.12 -7.80 -3.17
C ILE A 142 -1.18 -7.02 -2.24
N THR A 143 -0.12 -6.42 -2.77
CA THR A 143 0.79 -5.58 -1.99
C THR A 143 0.10 -4.28 -1.58
N LEU A 144 -0.56 -3.58 -2.50
CA LEU A 144 -1.23 -2.30 -2.20
C LEU A 144 -2.51 -2.47 -1.38
N ARG A 145 -3.00 -3.70 -1.22
CA ARG A 145 -4.06 -3.99 -0.27
C ARG A 145 -3.67 -3.65 1.16
N VAL A 146 -2.39 -3.76 1.51
CA VAL A 146 -1.87 -3.32 2.82
C VAL A 146 -2.14 -1.83 3.03
N ALA A 147 -1.90 -0.98 2.03
CA ALA A 147 -2.16 0.46 2.11
C ALA A 147 -3.66 0.79 2.23
N ALA A 148 -4.51 0.06 1.50
CA ALA A 148 -5.96 0.20 1.62
C ALA A 148 -6.46 -0.16 3.04
N MET A 149 -5.96 -1.26 3.60
CA MET A 149 -6.29 -1.67 4.97
C MET A 149 -5.77 -0.67 6.02
N ALA A 150 -4.55 -0.16 5.86
CA ALA A 150 -3.99 0.87 6.74
C ALA A 150 -4.85 2.13 6.72
N SER A 151 -5.26 2.58 5.53
CA SER A 151 -6.09 3.77 5.35
C SER A 151 -7.41 3.67 6.11
N GLU A 152 -8.06 2.49 6.07
CA GLU A 152 -9.28 2.25 6.84
C GLU A 152 -9.03 2.09 8.35
N PHE A 153 -7.94 1.43 8.74
CA PHE A 153 -7.62 1.19 10.16
C PHE A 153 -7.31 2.49 10.89
N PHE A 154 -6.44 3.32 10.32
CA PHE A 154 -6.05 4.59 10.92
C PHE A 154 -7.09 5.70 10.70
N GLY A 155 -8.07 5.47 9.82
CA GLY A 155 -9.07 6.48 9.45
C GLY A 155 -8.47 7.65 8.67
N ALA A 156 -7.41 7.41 7.90
CA ALA A 156 -6.65 8.45 7.20
C ALA A 156 -7.51 9.27 6.22
N ASP A 157 -7.21 10.56 6.13
CA ASP A 157 -7.90 11.44 5.18
C ASP A 157 -7.49 11.13 3.74
N GLN A 158 -6.19 10.88 3.53
CA GLN A 158 -5.65 10.51 2.22
C GLN A 158 -4.58 9.42 2.30
N CYS A 159 -4.53 8.59 1.26
CA CYS A 159 -3.38 7.72 1.00
C CYS A 159 -2.49 8.36 -0.07
N LEU A 160 -1.22 8.57 0.28
CA LEU A 160 -0.24 9.21 -0.59
C LEU A 160 0.32 8.21 -1.62
N ALA A 161 0.90 8.76 -2.68
CA ALA A 161 1.67 8.03 -3.69
C ALA A 161 2.81 8.92 -4.20
N ALA A 162 3.97 8.87 -3.55
CA ALA A 162 5.21 9.45 -4.08
C ALA A 162 5.88 8.46 -5.03
N VAL A 163 5.59 8.59 -6.33
CA VAL A 163 5.96 7.60 -7.35
C VAL A 163 6.54 8.26 -8.59
N LYS A 164 7.26 7.46 -9.40
CA LYS A 164 7.70 7.90 -10.72
C LYS A 164 6.48 8.25 -11.60
N PRO A 165 6.61 9.20 -12.54
CA PRO A 165 5.54 9.58 -13.46
C PRO A 165 4.87 8.39 -14.15
N GLU A 166 5.68 7.40 -14.58
CA GLU A 166 5.21 6.22 -15.30
C GLU A 166 4.24 5.35 -14.46
N HIS A 167 4.26 5.45 -13.14
CA HIS A 167 3.40 4.68 -12.24
C HIS A 167 2.12 5.42 -11.85
N MET A 168 2.06 6.75 -11.97
CA MET A 168 0.92 7.55 -11.50
C MET A 168 -0.41 7.15 -12.19
N ALA A 169 -0.36 6.74 -13.45
CA ALA A 169 -1.55 6.29 -14.20
C ALA A 169 -2.24 5.07 -13.55
N PHE A 170 -1.45 4.15 -12.97
CA PHE A 170 -1.99 3.01 -12.24
C PHE A 170 -2.76 3.45 -10.99
N TYR A 171 -2.15 4.32 -10.17
CA TYR A 171 -2.78 4.83 -8.94
C TYR A 171 -4.06 5.63 -9.24
N LYS A 172 -4.03 6.48 -10.27
CA LYS A 172 -5.22 7.20 -10.75
C LYS A 172 -6.35 6.25 -11.15
N ARG A 173 -6.03 5.19 -11.90
CA ARG A 173 -7.02 4.22 -12.41
C ARG A 173 -7.65 3.38 -11.30
N ILE A 174 -6.84 2.93 -10.33
CA ILE A 174 -7.27 1.98 -9.31
C ILE A 174 -7.84 2.68 -8.08
N PHE A 175 -7.18 3.73 -7.60
CA PHE A 175 -7.51 4.40 -6.33
C PHE A 175 -8.05 5.82 -6.50
N GLY A 176 -8.25 6.29 -7.74
CA GLY A 176 -8.74 7.65 -7.98
C GLY A 176 -7.77 8.73 -7.52
N THR A 177 -6.47 8.40 -7.43
CA THR A 177 -5.42 9.33 -7.01
C THR A 177 -5.38 10.57 -7.91
N THR A 178 -5.34 11.75 -7.29
CA THR A 178 -5.10 13.04 -7.95
C THR A 178 -3.67 13.48 -7.72
N VAL A 179 -3.07 14.12 -8.71
CA VAL A 179 -1.71 14.68 -8.59
C VAL A 179 -1.75 15.93 -7.70
N MET A 180 -0.87 15.97 -6.70
CA MET A 180 -0.66 17.11 -5.81
C MET A 180 0.57 17.92 -6.20
N ALA A 181 1.60 17.25 -6.72
CA ALA A 181 2.81 17.87 -7.23
C ALA A 181 3.36 17.09 -8.43
N ASP A 182 3.82 17.84 -9.43
CA ASP A 182 4.55 17.27 -10.57
C ASP A 182 5.86 16.61 -10.12
N ALA A 183 6.39 15.73 -10.97
CA ALA A 183 7.60 15.02 -10.63
C ALA A 183 8.84 15.92 -10.63
N ARG A 184 9.60 15.88 -9.54
CA ARG A 184 10.82 16.67 -9.34
C ARG A 184 11.94 15.83 -8.75
N GLU A 185 13.18 16.32 -8.87
CA GLU A 185 14.34 15.71 -8.21
C GLU A 185 14.33 16.10 -6.73
N HIS A 186 14.85 15.19 -5.91
CA HIS A 186 15.04 15.41 -4.48
C HIS A 186 16.48 15.04 -4.13
N GLU A 187 17.12 15.91 -3.37
CA GLU A 187 18.50 15.70 -2.93
C GLU A 187 18.64 14.35 -2.21
N GLY A 188 19.63 13.55 -2.61
CA GLY A 188 19.90 12.23 -2.01
C GLY A 188 18.91 11.11 -2.33
N TYR A 189 17.88 11.34 -3.17
CA TYR A 189 16.89 10.30 -3.49
C TYR A 189 17.17 9.56 -4.81
N GLY A 190 17.91 10.15 -5.76
CA GLY A 190 18.36 9.48 -6.98
C GLY A 190 17.32 9.27 -8.09
N ILE A 191 16.04 9.59 -7.87
CA ILE A 191 14.99 9.53 -8.90
C ILE A 191 14.03 10.72 -8.84
N LYS A 192 13.47 11.09 -10.00
CA LYS A 192 12.32 11.99 -10.08
C LYS A 192 11.05 11.27 -9.65
N VAL A 193 10.34 11.85 -8.70
CA VAL A 193 9.02 11.37 -8.26
C VAL A 193 8.06 12.54 -8.16
N GLY A 194 6.78 12.29 -8.46
CA GLY A 194 5.68 13.21 -8.20
C GLY A 194 4.86 12.72 -7.02
N LEU A 195 4.06 13.61 -6.45
CA LEU A 195 3.17 13.29 -5.33
C LEU A 195 1.72 13.23 -5.82
N GLY A 196 1.05 12.14 -5.51
CA GLY A 196 -0.41 12.04 -5.61
C GLY A 196 -1.05 11.68 -4.28
N ALA A 197 -2.36 11.92 -4.18
CA ALA A 197 -3.17 11.49 -3.04
C ALA A 197 -4.53 10.94 -3.48
N ALA A 198 -4.97 9.87 -2.81
CA ALA A 198 -6.31 9.33 -2.94
C ALA A 198 -7.15 9.76 -1.71
N PRO A 199 -8.24 10.54 -1.88
CA PRO A 199 -9.10 10.97 -0.78
C PRO A 199 -9.99 9.83 -0.29
N ILE A 200 -9.60 9.21 0.83
CA ILE A 200 -10.14 7.91 1.28
C ILE A 200 -11.66 7.95 1.45
N ARG A 201 -12.19 8.98 2.13
CA ARG A 201 -13.63 9.15 2.36
C ARG A 201 -14.45 9.18 1.07
N ASN A 202 -13.86 9.66 -0.02
CA ASN A 202 -14.57 9.82 -1.30
C ASN A 202 -14.47 8.58 -2.18
N ILE A 203 -13.35 7.85 -2.09
CA ILE A 203 -13.04 6.77 -3.05
C ILE A 203 -13.17 5.36 -2.47
N ARG A 204 -13.14 5.18 -1.13
CA ARG A 204 -13.12 3.85 -0.49
C ARG A 204 -14.23 2.94 -0.99
N ASP A 205 -15.48 3.41 -0.97
CA ASP A 205 -16.63 2.56 -1.31
C ASP A 205 -16.66 2.23 -2.80
N ALA A 206 -16.32 3.20 -3.66
CA ALA A 206 -16.22 2.98 -5.11
C ALA A 206 -15.11 1.98 -5.46
N VAL A 207 -13.95 2.08 -4.80
CA VAL A 207 -12.84 1.12 -4.94
C VAL A 207 -13.27 -0.25 -4.44
N ALA A 208 -13.93 -0.34 -3.27
CA ALA A 208 -14.38 -1.60 -2.70
C ALA A 208 -15.46 -2.30 -3.54
N VAL A 209 -16.33 -1.56 -4.24
CA VAL A 209 -17.30 -2.12 -5.19
C VAL A 209 -16.59 -2.65 -6.43
N ARG A 210 -15.66 -1.88 -7.00
CA ARG A 210 -14.98 -2.24 -8.26
C ARG A 210 -13.90 -3.32 -8.08
N TYR A 211 -13.21 -3.29 -6.95
CA TYR A 211 -12.04 -4.08 -6.60
C TYR A 211 -12.19 -4.65 -5.19
N PRO A 212 -13.15 -5.55 -4.98
CA PRO A 212 -13.52 -6.01 -3.64
C PRO A 212 -12.45 -6.87 -2.97
N PHE A 213 -11.42 -7.31 -3.72
CA PHE A 213 -10.24 -7.90 -3.11
C PHE A 213 -9.50 -6.91 -2.21
N PHE A 214 -9.71 -5.58 -2.31
CA PHE A 214 -9.19 -4.61 -1.34
C PHE A 214 -9.95 -4.57 0.00
N LYS A 215 -11.14 -5.19 0.08
CA LYS A 215 -11.90 -5.24 1.34
C LYS A 215 -11.17 -6.09 2.37
N SER A 216 -11.40 -5.79 3.63
CA SER A 216 -10.92 -6.56 4.78
C SER A 216 -11.97 -6.54 5.89
N GLN A 217 -11.98 -7.57 6.72
CA GLN A 217 -12.74 -7.57 7.96
C GLN A 217 -11.95 -6.83 9.06
N PRO A 218 -12.62 -6.27 10.08
CA PRO A 218 -11.95 -5.52 11.14
C PRO A 218 -10.85 -6.28 11.87
N HIS A 219 -10.98 -7.60 12.03
CA HIS A 219 -9.97 -8.42 12.72
C HIS A 219 -8.68 -8.57 11.91
N GLU A 220 -8.76 -8.58 10.58
CA GLU A 220 -7.58 -8.59 9.72
C GLU A 220 -6.79 -7.28 9.89
N ARG A 221 -7.49 -6.14 9.85
CA ARG A 221 -6.84 -4.84 10.04
C ARG A 221 -6.21 -4.69 11.43
N ARG A 222 -6.86 -5.21 12.48
CA ARG A 222 -6.27 -5.26 13.82
C ARG A 222 -5.01 -6.14 13.85
N ALA A 223 -5.05 -7.31 13.23
CA ALA A 223 -3.88 -8.20 13.14
C ALA A 223 -2.70 -7.54 12.42
N MET A 224 -2.98 -6.71 11.41
CA MET A 224 -1.97 -5.92 10.71
C MET A 224 -1.42 -4.80 11.62
N PHE A 225 -2.28 -3.88 12.07
CA PHE A 225 -1.84 -2.54 12.50
C PHE A 225 -2.01 -2.23 13.99
N ALA A 226 -2.59 -3.12 14.79
CA ALA A 226 -2.68 -2.88 16.24
C ALA A 226 -1.28 -2.77 16.87
N ASP A 227 -1.21 -2.07 18.00
CA ASP A 227 0.02 -1.90 18.77
C ASP A 227 0.56 -3.27 19.23
N MET A 228 1.85 -3.47 19.02
CA MET A 228 2.62 -4.66 19.41
C MET A 228 2.58 -4.87 20.93
N HIS A 229 2.48 -3.80 21.72
CA HIS A 229 2.45 -3.88 23.19
C HIS A 229 1.10 -4.40 23.72
N ALA A 230 0.06 -4.40 22.88
CA ALA A 230 -1.28 -4.84 23.25
C ALA A 230 -1.52 -6.35 23.03
N GLY A 231 -0.53 -7.11 22.52
CA GLY A 231 -0.65 -8.56 22.35
C GLY A 231 0.42 -9.20 21.47
N VAL A 232 0.29 -10.51 21.20
CA VAL A 232 1.16 -11.25 20.28
C VAL A 232 0.85 -10.83 18.86
N VAL A 233 1.87 -10.42 18.09
CA VAL A 233 1.69 -10.16 16.67
C VAL A 233 1.69 -11.47 15.89
N PRO A 234 0.65 -11.73 15.08
CA PRO A 234 0.57 -12.96 14.32
C PRO A 234 1.78 -13.11 13.40
N LEU A 235 2.37 -14.30 13.40
CA LEU A 235 3.44 -14.64 12.43
C LEU A 235 2.94 -14.51 10.99
N THR A 236 1.68 -14.86 10.77
CA THR A 236 1.01 -14.85 9.46
C THR A 236 -0.39 -14.26 9.59
N ILE A 237 -0.75 -13.40 8.64
CA ILE A 237 -2.06 -12.75 8.54
C ILE A 237 -2.67 -13.13 7.20
N LEU A 238 -3.88 -13.70 7.23
CA LEU A 238 -4.57 -14.20 6.05
C LEU A 238 -5.60 -13.18 5.53
N PRO A 239 -5.71 -12.97 4.21
CA PRO A 239 -6.71 -12.11 3.62
C PRO A 239 -8.14 -12.55 3.92
N THR A 240 -9.00 -11.61 4.31
CA THR A 240 -10.40 -11.89 4.64
C THR A 240 -11.40 -11.36 3.60
N ALA A 241 -10.90 -10.77 2.50
CA ALA A 241 -11.73 -10.10 1.49
C ALA A 241 -12.89 -10.97 0.99
N LYS A 242 -12.66 -12.27 0.76
CA LYS A 242 -13.68 -13.23 0.29
C LYS A 242 -14.85 -13.41 1.25
N TYR A 243 -14.65 -13.12 2.54
CA TYR A 243 -15.66 -13.23 3.60
C TYR A 243 -16.38 -11.91 3.90
N THR A 244 -16.14 -10.85 3.11
CA THR A 244 -16.77 -9.54 3.33
C THR A 244 -18.16 -9.40 2.67
N GLY A 245 -18.79 -10.53 2.30
CA GLY A 245 -20.15 -10.55 1.76
C GLY A 245 -20.24 -10.36 0.25
N LEU A 246 -19.32 -10.97 -0.52
CA LEU A 246 -19.50 -11.10 -1.97
C LEU A 246 -20.38 -12.31 -2.27
N GLY A 247 -21.66 -12.20 -1.93
CA GLY A 247 -22.64 -13.28 -2.05
C GLY A 247 -23.75 -13.20 -1.02
N ALA A 248 -24.50 -12.11 -1.04
CA ALA A 248 -25.94 -12.06 -0.74
C ALA A 248 -26.54 -10.98 -1.64
#